data_AF-A0A928Q0I1-F1
#
_entry.id   AF-A0A928Q0I1-F1
#
_cell.length_a   1.000
_cell.length_b   1.000
_cell.length_c   1.000
_cell.angle_alpha   90.00
_cell.angle_beta   90.00
_cell.angle_gamma   90.00
#
_symmetry.space_group_name_H-M   'P 1'
#
loop_
_entity.id
_entity.type
_entity.pdbx_description
1 polymer ?
#
loop_
_entity_poly.entity_id
_entity_poly.type
_entity_poly.pdbx_seq_one_letter_code
_entity_poly.pdbx_strand_id
1 'polypeptide(L)'
;MKENDKLLYKTLKTLLNERLSEAESETLRSEGFEIKNPTRKTAVMVALYKKAASGDLSAIKELRSIVSEKNDDKSEQAKAVMIVDDIRN
;
A
#
# COMPACT_ATOMS: atom_id res chain seq x y z
N MET A 1 21.17 4.71 -7.12
CA MET A 1 20.64 4.62 -5.73
C MET A 1 21.80 4.48 -4.76
N LYS A 2 21.85 5.36 -3.75
CA LYS A 2 22.86 5.29 -2.69
C LYS A 2 22.64 4.01 -1.88
N GLU A 3 23.67 3.50 -1.22
CA GLU A 3 23.61 2.22 -0.47
C GLU A 3 22.53 2.23 0.62
N ASN A 4 22.36 3.37 1.30
CA ASN A 4 21.28 3.60 2.26
C ASN A 4 19.88 3.48 1.64
N ASP A 5 19.70 3.91 0.39
CA ASP A 5 18.39 3.81 -0.29
C ASP A 5 18.03 2.35 -0.58
N LYS A 6 19.04 1.52 -0.92
CA LYS A 6 18.87 0.08 -1.15
C LYS A 6 18.52 -0.64 0.15
N LEU A 7 19.19 -0.29 1.24
CA LEU A 7 18.92 -0.85 2.56
C LEU A 7 17.50 -0.50 3.03
N LEU A 8 17.11 0.78 2.93
CA LEU A 8 15.78 1.24 3.26
C LEU A 8 14.70 0.51 2.44
N TYR A 9 14.91 0.41 1.12
CA TYR A 9 14.01 -0.31 0.23
C TYR A 9 13.83 -1.77 0.65
N LYS A 10 14.93 -2.47 0.95
CA LYS A 10 14.90 -3.86 1.40
C LYS A 10 14.14 -4.01 2.72
N THR A 11 14.41 -3.14 3.70
CA THR A 11 13.73 -3.15 5.00
C THR A 11 12.23 -2.93 4.86
N LEU A 12 11.80 -1.91 4.10
CA LEU A 12 10.39 -1.64 3.84
C LEU A 12 9.70 -2.82 3.15
N LYS A 13 10.36 -3.42 2.16
CA LYS A 13 9.83 -4.60 1.47
C LYS A 13 9.63 -5.78 2.42
N THR A 14 10.55 -6.01 3.35
CA THR A 14 10.39 -7.06 4.37
C THR A 14 9.20 -6.75 5.27
N LEU A 15 9.15 -5.55 5.85
CA LEU A 15 8.08 -5.14 6.77
C LEU A 15 6.69 -5.24 6.13
N LEU A 16 6.54 -4.84 4.87
CA LEU A 16 5.26 -4.91 4.16
C LEU A 16 4.78 -6.34 3.89
N ASN A 17 5.70 -7.31 3.83
CA ASN A 17 5.38 -8.72 3.61
C ASN A 17 5.16 -9.50 4.91
N GLU A 18 5.38 -8.88 6.08
CA GLU A 18 5.06 -9.50 7.36
C GLU A 18 3.55 -9.71 7.48
N ARG A 19 3.17 -10.88 8.01
CA ARG A 19 1.78 -11.20 8.32
C ARG A 19 1.28 -10.27 9.42
N LEU A 20 0.02 -9.89 9.31
CA LEU A 20 -0.66 -9.23 10.41
C LEU A 20 -0.77 -10.19 11.60
N SER A 21 -0.76 -9.60 12.79
CA SER A 21 -1.16 -10.31 14.00
C SER A 21 -2.63 -10.73 13.92
N GLU A 22 -3.04 -11.60 14.82
CA GLU A 22 -4.42 -12.08 14.91
C GLU A 22 -5.40 -10.92 15.17
N ALA A 23 -5.07 -10.03 16.12
CA ALA A 23 -5.88 -8.84 16.43
C ALA A 23 -6.03 -7.88 15.23
N GLU A 24 -4.95 -7.63 14.48
CA GLU A 24 -4.99 -6.80 13.27
C GLU A 24 -5.83 -7.46 12.16
N SER A 25 -5.74 -8.79 12.04
CA SER A 25 -6.52 -9.57 11.07
C SER A 25 -8.02 -9.58 11.42
N GLU A 26 -8.35 -9.72 12.70
CA GLU A 26 -9.73 -9.62 13.20
C GLU A 26 -10.32 -8.24 12.97
N THR A 27 -9.53 -7.18 13.15
CA THR A 27 -9.94 -5.81 12.84
C THR A 27 -10.39 -5.71 11.39
N LEU A 28 -9.59 -6.20 10.43
CA LEU A 28 -9.97 -6.20 9.01
C LEU A 28 -11.24 -7.01 8.73
N ARG A 29 -11.41 -8.18 9.38
CA ARG A 29 -12.63 -8.99 9.24
C ARG A 29 -13.87 -8.26 9.80
N SER A 30 -13.74 -7.59 10.93
CA SER A 30 -14.82 -6.81 11.55
C SER A 30 -15.29 -5.65 10.65
N GLU A 31 -14.40 -5.16 9.80
CA GLU A 31 -14.67 -4.14 8.81
C GLU A 31 -15.21 -4.70 7.48
N GLY A 32 -15.39 -6.02 7.38
CA GLY A 32 -15.92 -6.70 6.19
C GLY A 32 -14.87 -7.19 5.19
N PHE A 33 -13.58 -7.14 5.52
CA PHE A 33 -12.51 -7.63 4.63
C PHE A 33 -12.09 -9.06 4.99
N GLU A 34 -12.57 -10.04 4.21
CA GLU A 34 -12.14 -11.44 4.33
C GLU A 34 -10.92 -11.72 3.45
N ILE A 35 -9.73 -11.51 4.00
CA ILE A 35 -8.47 -11.68 3.26
C ILE A 35 -7.69 -12.87 3.82
N LYS A 36 -7.32 -13.81 2.94
CA LYS A 36 -6.52 -14.97 3.30
C LYS A 36 -5.06 -14.55 3.52
N ASN A 37 -4.53 -14.79 4.73
CA ASN A 37 -3.17 -14.44 5.14
C ASN A 37 -2.84 -12.94 4.93
N PRO A 38 -3.54 -12.01 5.60
CA PRO A 38 -3.30 -10.59 5.39
C PRO A 38 -1.90 -10.19 5.86
N THR A 39 -1.26 -9.30 5.11
CA THR A 39 0.05 -8.74 5.44
C THR A 39 -0.07 -7.26 5.77
N ARG A 40 1.02 -6.63 6.26
CA ARG A 40 1.04 -5.18 6.45
C ARG A 40 0.76 -4.40 5.16
N LYS A 41 1.18 -4.93 4.01
CA LYS A 41 0.79 -4.38 2.70
C LYS A 41 -0.73 -4.36 2.53
N THR A 42 -1.43 -5.42 2.93
CA THR A 42 -2.89 -5.49 2.90
C THR A 42 -3.52 -4.38 3.74
N ALA A 43 -3.07 -4.21 4.99
CA ALA A 43 -3.60 -3.18 5.87
C ALA A 43 -3.40 -1.76 5.31
N VAL A 44 -2.20 -1.47 4.77
CA VAL A 44 -1.92 -0.17 4.12
C VAL A 44 -2.84 0.06 2.92
N MET A 45 -3.05 -0.95 2.09
CA MET A 45 -3.95 -0.84 0.93
C MET A 45 -5.39 -0.56 1.34
N VAL A 46 -5.90 -1.24 2.37
CA VAL A 46 -7.26 -1.01 2.90
C VAL A 46 -7.39 0.41 3.45
N ALA A 47 -6.42 0.87 4.25
CA ALA A 47 -6.42 2.23 4.78
C ALA A 47 -6.44 3.28 3.67
N LEU A 48 -5.67 3.07 2.61
CA LEU A 48 -5.63 3.97 1.45
C LEU A 48 -6.94 3.97 0.67
N TYR A 49 -7.53 2.80 0.45
CA TYR A 49 -8.83 2.70 -0.21
C TYR A 49 -9.92 3.43 0.59
N LYS A 50 -9.99 3.21 1.90
CA LYS A 50 -10.93 3.92 2.78
C LYS A 50 -10.76 5.43 2.71
N LYS A 51 -9.52 5.90 2.75
CA LYS A 51 -9.18 7.32 2.64
C LYS A 51 -9.54 7.91 1.27
N ALA A 52 -9.41 7.14 0.19
CA ALA A 52 -9.88 7.52 -1.15
C ALA A 52 -11.42 7.62 -1.18
N ALA A 53 -12.10 6.61 -0.66
CA ALA A 53 -13.55 6.50 -0.66
C ALA A 53 -14.22 7.59 0.19
N SER A 54 -13.56 8.05 1.26
CA SER A 54 -14.00 9.19 2.06
C SER A 54 -13.71 10.56 1.40
N GLY A 55 -13.18 10.59 0.18
CA GLY A 55 -12.86 11.81 -0.57
C GLY A 55 -11.59 12.51 -0.12
N ASP A 56 -10.87 11.98 0.88
CA ASP A 56 -9.63 12.56 1.38
C ASP A 56 -8.42 12.03 0.59
N LEU A 57 -8.26 12.56 -0.62
CA LEU A 57 -7.17 12.21 -1.53
C LEU A 57 -5.78 12.72 -1.07
N SER A 58 -5.68 13.45 0.05
CA SER A 58 -4.43 14.06 0.53
C SER A 58 -3.33 13.03 0.77
N ALA A 59 -3.61 11.95 1.51
CA ALA A 59 -2.62 10.90 1.79
C ALA A 59 -2.18 10.14 0.54
N ILE A 60 -3.08 9.98 -0.44
CA ILE A 60 -2.75 9.32 -1.72
C ILE A 60 -1.82 10.23 -2.52
N LYS A 61 -2.08 11.54 -2.51
CA LYS A 61 -1.20 12.54 -3.12
C LYS A 61 0.16 12.61 -2.42
N GLU A 62 0.21 12.55 -1.08
CA GLU A 62 1.44 12.53 -0.29
C GLU A 62 2.26 11.27 -0.55
N LEU A 63 1.65 10.08 -0.54
CA LEU A 63 2.36 8.85 -0.89
C LEU A 63 2.87 8.86 -2.31
N ARG A 64 2.07 9.38 -3.25
CA ARG A 64 2.52 9.56 -4.63
C ARG A 64 3.71 10.53 -4.69
N SER A 65 3.69 11.64 -3.93
CA SER A 65 4.83 12.56 -3.85
C SER A 65 6.08 11.84 -3.34
N ILE A 66 5.96 11.09 -2.23
CA ILE A 66 7.07 10.34 -1.63
C ILE A 66 7.64 9.27 -2.58
N VAL A 67 6.79 8.63 -3.38
CA VAL A 67 7.20 7.63 -4.38
C VAL A 67 7.78 8.28 -5.64
N SER A 68 7.21 9.40 -6.08
CA SER A 68 7.61 10.12 -7.29
C SER A 68 8.87 10.97 -7.10
N GLU A 69 9.13 11.50 -5.91
CA GLU A 69 10.37 12.23 -5.56
C GLU A 69 11.65 11.38 -5.71
N LYS A 70 11.52 10.05 -5.88
CA LYS A 70 12.65 9.15 -6.16
C LYS A 70 12.88 8.87 -7.65
N ASN A 71 12.03 9.35 -8.55
CA ASN A 71 12.13 9.12 -9.99
C ASN A 71 12.00 10.45 -10.76
N ASP A 72 13.07 11.22 -10.79
CA ASP A 72 13.28 12.35 -11.72
C ASP A 72 13.58 11.86 -13.16
N ASP A 73 12.95 10.77 -13.59
CA ASP A 73 13.02 10.31 -14.97
C ASP A 73 11.62 10.00 -15.50
N LYS A 74 11.16 10.95 -16.32
CA LYS A 74 10.19 10.85 -17.41
C LYS A 74 9.70 9.42 -17.69
N SER A 75 8.50 9.10 -17.23
CA SER A 75 7.50 8.50 -18.11
C SER A 75 6.10 8.82 -17.61
N GLU A 76 5.34 9.46 -18.48
CA GLU A 76 3.90 9.62 -18.42
C GLU A 76 3.18 8.33 -17.97
N GLN A 77 2.09 8.49 -17.22
CA GLN A 77 1.07 7.44 -17.04
C GLN A 77 1.52 6.09 -16.42
N ALA A 78 2.35 6.10 -15.37
CA ALA A 78 2.56 4.90 -14.57
C ALA A 78 1.32 4.57 -13.72
N LYS A 79 0.34 3.92 -14.36
CA LYS A 79 -0.67 3.00 -13.82
C LYS A 79 -1.01 3.20 -12.33
N ALA A 80 -1.97 4.09 -12.07
CA ALA A 80 -2.97 3.85 -11.02
C ALA A 80 -3.92 2.67 -11.39
N VAL A 81 -3.65 1.99 -12.51
CA VAL A 81 -4.49 1.00 -13.18
C VAL A 81 -3.83 -0.37 -13.03
N MET A 82 -4.27 -1.17 -12.04
CA MET A 82 -4.10 -2.63 -11.85
C MET A 82 -3.99 -3.06 -10.36
N ILE A 83 -4.60 -2.34 -9.42
CA ILE A 83 -4.83 -2.88 -8.05
C ILE A 83 -6.33 -3.02 -7.80
N VAL A 84 -7.08 -3.53 -8.79
CA VAL A 84 -8.52 -3.79 -8.65
C VAL A 84 -8.91 -5.16 -9.23
N ASP A 85 -8.00 -5.91 -9.87
CA ASP A 85 -8.39 -7.10 -10.63
C ASP A 85 -8.60 -8.39 -9.80
N ASP A 86 -8.24 -8.39 -8.51
CA ASP A 86 -8.31 -9.59 -7.65
C ASP A 86 -9.29 -9.49 -6.47
N ILE A 87 -10.09 -8.42 -6.37
CA ILE A 87 -11.25 -8.39 -5.48
C ILE A 87 -12.44 -8.95 -6.28
N ARG A 88 -12.52 -10.28 -6.39
CA ARG A 88 -13.64 -10.95 -7.07
C ARG A 88 -14.95 -10.73 -6.30
N ASN A 89 -15.99 -10.33 -7.04
CA ASN A 89 -17.41 -10.45 -6.70
C ASN A 89 -17.78 -11.84 -6.19
#